data_AF-A0A1I5D4E8-F1
#
_entry.id   AF-A0A1I5D4E8-F1
#
_cell.length_a   1.000
_cell.length_b   1.000
_cell.length_c   1.000
_cell.angle_alpha   90.00
_cell.angle_beta   90.00
_cell.angle_gamma   90.00
#
_symmetry.space_group_name_H-M   'P 1'
#
loop_
_entity.id
_entity.type
_entity.pdbx_description
1 polymer ?
#
loop_
_entity_poly.entity_id
_entity_poly.type
_entity_poly.pdbx_seq_one_letter_code
_entity_poly.pdbx_strand_id
1 'polypeptide(L)'
;MAVEWQGAVAEAREVTGFTDEVVQRTVDGIGAALRLGHRAEFYAELGAMADACGFDAFLSHWWTQALADSAADGDAREQAIDFADVTVSLYARATDGPTSTQAEIEALVTGAEAF
;
A
#
# COMPACT_ATOMS: atom_id res chain seq x y z
N MET A 1 8.77 -10.77 4.02
CA MET A 1 7.83 -9.63 3.97
C MET A 1 8.07 -8.72 2.77
N ALA A 2 9.20 -8.01 2.61
CA ALA A 2 9.46 -7.21 1.39
C ALA A 2 9.45 -8.06 0.11
N VAL A 3 9.95 -9.30 0.18
CA VAL A 3 9.99 -10.23 -0.96
C VAL A 3 8.60 -10.73 -1.38
N GLU A 4 7.65 -10.81 -0.44
CA GLU A 4 6.28 -11.31 -0.68
C GLU A 4 5.40 -10.23 -1.30
N TRP A 5 5.54 -8.99 -0.81
CA TRP A 5 4.87 -7.84 -1.41
C TRP A 5 5.39 -7.53 -2.81
N GLN A 6 6.71 -7.51 -3.01
CA GLN A 6 7.31 -7.29 -4.33
C GLN A 6 6.93 -8.41 -5.31
N GLY A 7 6.81 -9.65 -4.84
CA GLY A 7 6.28 -10.77 -5.64
C GLY A 7 4.83 -10.56 -6.04
N ALA A 8 3.96 -10.15 -5.11
CA ALA A 8 2.56 -9.84 -5.40
C ALA A 8 2.41 -8.67 -6.38
N VAL A 9 3.23 -7.62 -6.25
CA VAL A 9 3.26 -6.48 -7.18
C VAL A 9 3.69 -6.93 -8.58
N ALA A 10 4.73 -7.75 -8.69
CA ALA A 10 5.19 -8.24 -9.99
C ALA A 10 4.12 -9.09 -10.69
N GLU A 11 3.53 -10.05 -9.97
CA GLU A 11 2.46 -10.91 -10.50
C GLU A 11 1.21 -10.10 -10.86
N ALA A 12 0.82 -9.12 -10.02
CA ALA A 12 -0.30 -8.24 -10.32
C ALA A 12 -0.05 -7.41 -11.60
N ARG A 13 1.18 -6.90 -11.82
CA ARG A 13 1.52 -6.20 -13.08
C ARG A 13 1.41 -7.11 -14.30
N GLU A 14 1.79 -8.37 -14.18
CA GLU A 14 1.65 -9.35 -15.26
C GLU A 14 0.17 -9.66 -15.56
N VAL A 15 -0.68 -9.70 -14.54
CA VAL A 15 -2.12 -10.00 -14.69
C VAL A 15 -2.91 -8.80 -15.21
N THR A 16 -2.68 -7.60 -14.69
CA THR A 16 -3.47 -6.41 -15.01
C THR A 16 -2.86 -5.58 -16.15
N GLY A 17 -1.60 -5.82 -16.49
CA GLY A 17 -0.87 -5.05 -17.50
C GLY A 17 -0.46 -3.65 -17.01
N PHE A 18 -0.46 -3.40 -15.71
CA PHE A 18 -0.13 -2.10 -15.13
C PHE A 18 1.34 -1.69 -15.39
N THR A 19 1.54 -0.64 -16.18
CA THR A 19 2.87 -0.14 -16.56
C THR A 19 3.28 1.15 -15.83
N ASP A 20 2.35 1.77 -15.11
CA ASP A 20 2.56 3.04 -14.41
C ASP A 20 3.46 2.91 -13.18
N GLU A 21 3.80 4.05 -12.57
CA GLU A 21 4.64 4.10 -11.38
C GLU A 21 3.90 3.50 -10.18
N VAL A 22 4.52 2.50 -9.54
CA VAL A 22 3.96 1.84 -8.37
C VAL A 22 4.40 2.61 -7.13
N VAL A 23 3.44 3.19 -6.42
CA VAL A 23 3.67 3.85 -5.14
C VAL A 23 4.29 2.85 -4.15
N GLN A 24 5.30 3.27 -3.39
CA GLN A 24 5.85 2.42 -2.33
C GLN A 24 4.82 2.27 -1.20
N ARG A 25 4.57 1.03 -0.75
CA ARG A 25 3.68 0.72 0.39
C ARG A 25 4.38 1.02 1.72
N THR A 26 4.82 2.25 1.90
CA THR A 26 5.39 2.80 3.13
C THR A 26 4.61 4.06 3.52
N VAL A 27 4.67 4.46 4.80
CA VAL A 27 3.95 5.65 5.25
C VAL A 27 4.41 6.91 4.51
N ASP A 28 5.71 7.02 4.24
CA ASP A 28 6.28 8.11 3.47
C ASP A 28 5.86 8.07 1.99
N GLY A 29 5.96 6.90 1.35
CA GLY A 29 5.60 6.71 -0.06
C GLY A 29 4.12 6.98 -0.34
N ILE A 30 3.24 6.45 0.51
CA ILE A 30 1.79 6.70 0.44
C ILE A 30 1.52 8.18 0.73
N GLY A 31 2.09 8.74 1.79
CA GLY A 31 1.90 10.14 2.16
C GLY A 31 2.39 11.13 1.10
N ALA A 32 3.41 10.78 0.32
CA ALA A 32 3.93 11.59 -0.78
C ALA A 32 3.05 11.54 -2.04
N ALA A 33 2.43 10.39 -2.31
CA ALA A 33 1.58 10.18 -3.48
C ALA A 33 0.14 10.68 -3.29
N LEU A 34 -0.34 10.82 -2.04
CA LEU A 34 -1.67 11.35 -1.75
C LEU A 34 -1.77 12.86 -2.01
N ARG A 35 -2.87 13.30 -2.65
CA ARG A 35 -3.29 14.70 -2.69
C ARG A 35 -3.42 15.30 -1.29
N LEU A 36 -3.21 16.61 -1.22
CA LEU A 36 -3.23 17.41 0.02
C LEU A 36 -4.47 17.20 0.91
N GLY A 37 -5.64 16.95 0.32
CA GLY A 37 -6.87 16.66 1.08
C GLY A 37 -6.80 15.33 1.84
N HIS A 38 -6.46 14.24 1.13
CA HIS A 38 -6.35 12.90 1.69
C HIS A 38 -5.15 12.73 2.61
N ARG A 39 -4.07 13.48 2.37
CA ARG A 39 -2.85 13.44 3.20
C ARG A 39 -3.12 13.81 4.66
N ALA A 40 -4.01 14.76 4.91
CA ALA A 40 -4.38 15.15 6.28
C ALA A 40 -5.17 14.04 7.01
N GLU A 41 -6.10 13.38 6.30
CA GLU A 41 -6.87 12.26 6.83
C GLU A 41 -5.98 11.05 7.12
N PHE A 42 -5.05 10.75 6.20
CA PHE A 42 -4.06 9.68 6.36
C PHE A 42 -3.24 9.81 7.65
N TYR A 43 -2.63 10.98 7.90
CA TYR A 43 -1.83 11.18 9.11
C TYR A 43 -2.68 11.28 10.39
N ALA A 44 -3.93 11.75 10.29
CA ALA A 44 -4.85 11.77 11.43
C ALA A 44 -5.22 10.35 11.87
N GLU A 45 -5.52 9.46 10.91
CA GLU A 45 -5.82 8.05 11.17
C GLU A 45 -4.57 7.28 11.65
N LEU A 46 -3.40 7.56 11.07
CA LEU A 46 -2.13 7.02 11.54
C LEU A 46 -1.87 7.38 13.02
N GLY A 47 -2.11 8.64 13.40
CA GLY A 47 -1.93 9.11 14.78
C GLY A 47 -2.97 8.56 15.77
N ALA A 48 -4.14 8.13 15.28
CA ALA A 48 -5.18 7.50 16.09
C ALA A 48 -4.98 5.98 16.24
N MET A 49 -4.08 5.39 15.46
CA MET A 49 -3.84 3.95 15.47
C MET A 49 -3.04 3.53 16.70
N ALA A 50 -3.70 2.82 17.60
CA ALA A 50 -3.07 2.27 18.80
C ALA A 50 -2.66 0.79 18.64
N ASP A 51 -3.16 0.10 17.61
CA ASP A 51 -3.06 -1.35 17.48
C ASP A 51 -2.39 -1.77 16.17
N ALA A 52 -1.42 -2.68 16.30
CA ALA A 52 -0.62 -3.22 15.23
C ALA A 52 -1.43 -4.09 14.24
N CYS A 53 -2.51 -4.71 14.69
CA CYS A 53 -3.32 -5.64 13.90
C CYS A 53 -4.05 -4.92 12.75
N GLY A 54 -4.40 -3.64 12.93
CA GLY A 54 -5.07 -2.82 11.90
C GLY A 54 -4.14 -2.15 10.91
N PHE A 55 -2.83 -2.14 11.17
CA PHE A 55 -1.87 -1.34 10.41
C PHE A 55 -1.67 -1.84 8.97
N ASP A 56 -1.67 -3.16 8.76
CA ASP A 56 -1.54 -3.73 7.41
C ASP A 56 -2.76 -3.40 6.54
N ALA A 57 -3.97 -3.54 7.10
CA ALA A 57 -5.22 -3.18 6.42
C ALA A 57 -5.27 -1.68 6.10
N PHE A 58 -4.81 -0.84 7.03
CA PHE A 58 -4.66 0.60 6.84
C PHE A 58 -3.72 0.93 5.67
N LEU A 59 -2.52 0.35 5.65
CA LEU A 59 -1.56 0.58 4.59
C LEU A 59 -2.11 0.14 3.24
N SER A 60 -2.78 -1.02 3.17
CA SER A 60 -3.41 -1.50 1.93
C SER A 60 -4.49 -0.53 1.44
N HIS A 61 -5.37 -0.07 2.35
CA HIS A 61 -6.43 0.86 2.00
C HIS A 61 -5.90 2.19 1.43
N TRP A 62 -4.95 2.82 2.12
CA TRP A 62 -4.40 4.11 1.71
C TRP A 62 -3.47 4.00 0.51
N TRP A 63 -2.78 2.87 0.34
CA TRP A 63 -1.99 2.61 -0.86
C TRP A 63 -2.87 2.52 -2.12
N THR A 64 -4.04 1.87 -2.05
CA THR A 64 -5.01 1.89 -3.14
C THR A 64 -5.49 3.31 -3.46
N GLN A 65 -5.74 4.14 -2.43
CA GLN A 65 -6.11 5.55 -2.64
C GLN A 65 -4.96 6.36 -3.27
N ALA A 66 -3.72 6.15 -2.84
CA ALA A 66 -2.55 6.82 -3.39
C ALA A 66 -2.32 6.47 -4.87
N LEU A 67 -2.47 5.20 -5.23
CA LEU A 67 -2.44 4.76 -6.63
C LEU A 67 -3.57 5.39 -7.45
N ALA A 68 -4.79 5.39 -6.92
CA ALA A 68 -5.95 5.98 -7.58
C ALA A 68 -5.82 7.50 -7.78
N ASP A 69 -5.10 8.18 -6.89
CA ASP A 69 -4.91 9.62 -6.91
C ASP A 69 -3.71 10.07 -7.78
N SER A 70 -2.71 9.20 -7.92
CA SER A 70 -1.59 9.35 -8.85
C SER A 70 -1.97 9.10 -10.31
N ALA A 71 -3.13 8.48 -10.56
CA ALA A 71 -3.61 8.24 -11.92
C ALA A 71 -3.96 9.55 -12.65
N ALA A 72 -3.54 9.66 -13.91
CA ALA A 72 -3.75 10.85 -14.73
C ALA A 72 -5.24 11.08 -15.07
N ASP A 73 -6.00 10.01 -15.29
CA ASP A 73 -7.39 10.05 -15.77
C ASP A 73 -8.24 8.93 -15.15
N GLY A 74 -9.55 8.95 -15.39
CA GLY A 74 -10.50 7.97 -14.83
C GLY A 74 -10.24 6.51 -15.24
N ASP A 75 -9.76 6.27 -16.46
CA ASP A 75 -9.42 4.93 -16.96
C ASP A 75 -8.16 4.39 -16.29
N ALA A 76 -7.12 5.23 -16.17
CA ALA A 76 -5.90 4.92 -15.42
C ALA A 76 -6.20 4.69 -13.93
N ARG A 77 -7.17 5.41 -13.37
CA ARG A 77 -7.63 5.22 -11.99
C ARG A 77 -8.28 3.86 -11.81
N GLU A 78 -9.14 3.45 -12.73
CA GLU A 78 -9.79 2.14 -12.68
C GLU A 78 -8.75 1.02 -12.78
N GLN A 79 -7.79 1.15 -13.70
CA GLN A 79 -6.69 0.19 -13.82
C GLN A 79 -5.78 0.15 -12.58
N ALA A 80 -5.52 1.30 -11.95
CA ALA A 80 -4.75 1.37 -10.71
C ALA A 80 -5.48 0.70 -9.53
N ILE A 81 -6.82 0.81 -9.48
CA ILE A 81 -7.65 0.15 -8.47
C ILE A 81 -7.66 -1.37 -8.69
N ASP A 82 -7.83 -1.83 -9.93
CA ASP A 82 -7.79 -3.26 -10.28
C ASP A 82 -6.43 -3.89 -9.95
N PHE A 83 -5.34 -3.22 -10.33
CA PHE A 83 -3.99 -3.59 -9.93
C PHE A 83 -3.82 -3.66 -8.42
N ALA A 84 -4.37 -2.69 -7.68
CA ALA A 84 -4.25 -2.66 -6.23
C ALA A 84 -5.02 -3.81 -5.56
N ASP A 85 -6.25 -4.08 -6.02
CA ASP A 85 -7.08 -5.17 -5.51
C ASP A 85 -6.44 -6.54 -5.73
N VAL A 86 -5.92 -6.77 -6.94
CA VAL A 86 -5.17 -7.99 -7.28
C VAL A 86 -3.92 -8.11 -6.40
N THR A 87 -3.13 -7.04 -6.27
CA THR A 87 -1.91 -7.06 -5.43
C THR A 87 -2.23 -7.41 -3.97
N VAL A 88 -3.24 -6.78 -3.37
CA VAL A 88 -3.65 -7.02 -1.98
C VAL A 88 -4.19 -8.43 -1.81
N SER A 89 -4.97 -8.94 -2.77
CA SER A 89 -5.47 -10.32 -2.77
C SER A 89 -4.35 -11.36 -2.86
N LEU A 90 -3.35 -11.12 -3.72
CA LEU A 90 -2.16 -11.97 -3.86
C LEU A 90 -1.24 -11.89 -2.65
N TYR A 91 -1.16 -10.75 -1.99
CA TYR A 91 -0.42 -10.60 -0.74
C TYR A 91 -1.12 -11.34 0.41
N ALA A 92 -2.42 -11.12 0.59
CA ALA A 92 -3.21 -11.77 1.63
C ALA A 92 -3.23 -13.31 1.52
N ARG A 93 -3.22 -13.85 0.29
CA ARG A 93 -3.10 -15.30 0.07
C ARG A 93 -1.72 -15.85 0.47
N ALA A 94 -0.68 -15.03 0.37
CA ALA A 94 0.70 -15.45 0.61
C ALA A 94 1.05 -15.41 2.11
N THR A 95 0.43 -14.50 2.86
CA THR A 95 0.81 -14.22 4.26
C THR A 95 0.06 -15.00 5.34
N ASP A 96 -0.82 -15.96 5.01
CA ASP A 96 -1.57 -16.82 5.96
C ASP A 96 -1.90 -16.16 7.32
N GLY A 97 -2.51 -14.96 7.29
CA GLY A 97 -3.05 -14.28 8.47
C GLY A 97 -2.41 -12.92 8.83
N PRO A 98 -3.20 -11.97 9.37
CA PRO A 98 -2.76 -10.60 9.65
C PRO A 98 -2.03 -10.54 11.01
N THR A 99 -0.71 -10.69 11.03
CA THR A 99 0.06 -10.23 12.19
C THR A 99 1.40 -9.67 11.76
N SER A 100 1.39 -8.45 11.22
CA SER A 100 2.60 -7.63 11.19
C SER A 100 3.03 -7.37 12.63
N THR A 101 4.30 -7.62 12.94
CA THR A 101 4.86 -7.35 14.26
C THR A 101 5.12 -5.86 14.47
N GLN A 102 5.16 -5.39 15.72
CA GLN A 102 5.43 -3.98 16.04
C GLN A 102 6.73 -3.46 15.40
N ALA A 103 7.77 -4.30 15.32
CA ALA A 103 9.04 -3.95 14.69
C ALA A 103 8.91 -3.71 13.17
N GLU A 104 8.04 -4.47 12.50
CA GLU A 104 7.77 -4.31 11.07
C GLU A 104 6.95 -3.04 10.80
N ILE A 105 6.01 -2.72 11.69
CA ILE A 105 5.27 -1.45 11.62
C ILE A 105 6.25 -0.29 11.75
N GLU A 106 7.16 -0.34 12.72
CA GLU A 106 8.12 0.73 12.93
C GLU A 106 9.06 0.90 11.72
N ALA A 107 9.47 -0.19 11.09
CA ALA A 107 10.25 -0.18 9.84
C ALA A 107 9.47 0.45 8.67
N LEU A 108 8.18 0.12 8.52
CA LEU A 108 7.30 0.69 7.48
C LEU A 108 6.98 2.18 7.72
N VAL A 109 6.90 2.60 8.99
CA VAL A 109 6.72 4.00 9.40
C VAL A 109 7.99 4.81 9.16
N THR A 110 9.16 4.26 9.50
CA THR A 110 10.45 4.96 9.30
C THR A 110 10.99 4.87 7.88
N GLY A 111 10.39 4.05 7.01
CA GLY A 111 10.90 3.81 5.65
C GLY A 111 12.25 3.09 5.62
N ALA A 112 12.63 2.46 6.73
CA ALA A 112 13.88 1.74 6.85
C ALA A 112 13.72 0.35 6.21
N GLU A 113 14.31 0.13 5.05
CA GLU A 113 14.52 -1.23 4.55
C GLU A 113 15.31 -2.00 5.61
N ALA A 114 14.71 -3.06 6.14
CA ALA A 114 15.37 -3.92 7.12
C ALA A 114 16.62 -4.52 6.46
N PHE A 115 17.79 -4.12 6.98
CA PHE A 115 19.11 -4.62 6.59
C PHE A 115 19.33 -6.08 7.00
#